data_AF-A0A2N2GB88-F1
#
_entry.id   AF-A0A2N2GB88-F1
#
_cell.length_a   1.000
_cell.length_b   1.000
_cell.length_c   1.000
_cell.angle_alpha   90.00
_cell.angle_beta   90.00
_cell.angle_gamma   90.00
#
_symmetry.space_group_name_H-M   'P 1'
#
loop_
_entity.id
_entity.type
_entity.pdbx_description
1 polymer ?
#
loop_
_entity_poly.entity_id
_entity_poly.type
_entity_poly.pdbx_seq_one_letter_code
_entity_poly.pdbx_strand_id
1 'polypeptide(L)' 'MEFLIAFAILLLVALIAGLASSKRKETIAGIDANIVSVKECPSCAKTIMADTVVCKYCGTFVCYFWFKS' A
#
# COMPACT_ATOMS: atom_id res chain seq x y z
N MET A 1 31.23 -31.59 36.22
CA MET A 1 29.97 -31.95 35.52
C MET A 1 29.00 -30.77 35.49
N GLU A 2 28.71 -30.14 36.63
CA GLU A 2 27.72 -29.06 36.74
C GLU A 2 28.13 -27.73 36.07
N PHE A 3 29.42 -27.36 36.12
CA PHE A 3 29.93 -26.17 35.43
C PHE A 3 29.79 -26.23 33.91
N LEU A 4 29.91 -27.43 33.32
CA LEU A 4 29.72 -27.64 31.88
C LEU A 4 28.25 -27.48 31.49
N ILE A 5 27.33 -27.90 32.37
CA ILE A 5 25.89 -27.75 32.18
C ILE A 5 25.51 -26.26 32.21
N ALA A 6 26.04 -25.51 33.18
CA ALA A 6 25.79 -24.07 33.27
C ALA A 6 26.28 -23.30 32.03
N PHE A 7 27.47 -23.62 31.52
CA PHE A 7 28.01 -22.99 30.31
C PHE A 7 27.18 -23.34 29.06
N ALA A 8 26.74 -24.60 28.93
CA ALA A 8 25.89 -25.03 27.82
C ALA A 8 24.53 -24.31 27.80
N ILE A 9 23.92 -24.09 28.97
CA ILE A 9 22.65 -23.36 29.08
C ILE A 9 22.81 -21.89 28.67
N LEU A 10 23.90 -21.23 29.09
CA LEU A 10 24.17 -19.84 28.73
C LEU A 10 24.36 -19.66 27.22
N LEU A 11 25.06 -20.59 26.55
CA LEU A 11 25.23 -20.56 25.10
C LEU A 11 23.91 -20.75 24.34
N LEU A 12 23.06 -21.68 24.81
CA LEU A 12 21.73 -21.90 24.22
C LEU A 12 20.85 -20.63 24.31
N VAL A 13 20.83 -19.96 25.46
CA VAL A 13 20.07 -18.72 25.65
C VAL A 13 20.58 -17.59 24.74
N ALA A 14 21.89 -17.46 24.58
CA ALA A 14 22.50 -16.46 23.69
C ALA A 14 22.15 -16.69 22.21
N LEU A 15 22.11 -17.95 21.76
CA LEU A 15 21.71 -18.30 20.39
C LEU A 15 20.24 -17.98 20.11
N ILE A 16 19.34 -18.28 21.06
CA ILE A 16 17.91 -18.00 20.93
C ILE A 16 17.65 -16.48 20.91
N ALA A 17 18.36 -15.72 21.75
CA ALA A 17 18.24 -14.25 21.80
C ALA A 17 18.83 -13.56 20.55
N GLY A 18 19.86 -14.14 19.93
CA GLY A 18 20.56 -13.55 18.77
C GLY A 18 19.76 -13.54 17.47
N LEU A 19 18.81 -14.47 17.29
CA LEU A 19 18.02 -14.59 16.04
C LEU A 19 16.84 -13.61 15.95
N ALA A 20 16.53 -12.87 17.03
CA ALA A 20 15.37 -11.98 17.10
C ALA A 20 15.63 -10.53 16.64
N SER A 21 16.75 -10.25 15.97
CA SER A 21 17.12 -8.89 15.52
C SER A 21 17.19 -8.75 14.01
N SER A 22 16.10 -9.09 13.31
CA SER A 22 15.77 -8.44 12.05
C SER A 22 14.34 -7.95 12.14
N LYS A 23 14.15 -6.81 12.83
CA LYS A 23 12.91 -6.05 12.76
C LYS A 23 12.87 -5.37 11.39
N ARG A 24 12.68 -6.17 10.34
CA ARG A 24 12.37 -5.64 9.02
C ARG A 24 10.91 -5.18 9.05
N LYS A 25 10.75 -3.94 9.45
CA LYS A 25 9.55 -3.13 9.21
C LYS A 25 9.56 -2.78 7.72
N GLU A 26 9.30 -3.77 6.88
CA GLU A 26 8.76 -3.51 5.54
C GLU A 26 7.27 -3.31 5.73
N THR A 27 6.92 -2.08 6.11
CA THR A 27 5.63 -1.49 5.81
C THR A 27 5.25 -1.86 4.38
N ILE A 28 4.02 -2.33 4.21
CA ILE A 28 3.38 -2.63 2.93
C ILE A 28 3.49 -1.36 2.05
N ALA A 29 4.54 -1.28 1.25
CA ALA A 29 4.64 -0.35 0.14
C ALA A 29 3.84 -0.99 -1.01
N GLY A 30 2.53 -0.82 -0.94
CA GLY A 30 1.62 -1.50 -1.84
C GLY A 30 0.17 -1.14 -1.55
N ILE A 31 -0.10 0.13 -1.24
CA ILE A 31 -1.34 0.68 -1.77
C ILE A 31 -0.97 0.93 -3.22
N ASP A 32 -1.26 -0.04 -4.10
CA ASP A 32 -1.47 0.30 -5.49
C ASP A 32 -2.53 1.38 -5.45
N ALA A 33 -2.07 2.61 -5.62
CA ALA A 33 -2.90 3.78 -5.75
C ALA A 33 -3.65 3.65 -7.09
N ASN A 34 -4.52 2.64 -7.20
CA ASN A 34 -5.81 2.82 -7.82
C ASN A 34 -6.62 3.78 -6.93
N ILE A 35 -6.05 4.97 -6.70
CA ILE A 35 -6.83 6.16 -6.39
C ILE A 35 -7.68 6.27 -7.63
N VAL A 36 -8.89 5.73 -7.54
CA VAL A 36 -9.96 5.98 -8.49
C VAL A 36 -10.08 7.49 -8.48
N SER A 37 -9.38 8.15 -9.42
CA SER A 37 -9.48 9.58 -9.59
C SER A 37 -10.91 9.79 -10.01
N VAL A 38 -11.71 10.40 -9.17
CA VAL A 38 -13.11 10.71 -9.47
C VAL A 38 -13.17 12.19 -9.75
N LYS A 39 -13.73 12.57 -10.90
CA LYS A 39 -13.91 13.95 -11.34
C LYS A 39 -15.41 14.25 -11.48
N GLU A 40 -15.75 15.52 -11.50
CA GLU A 40 -17.12 15.95 -11.74
C GLU A 40 -17.37 16.06 -13.25
N CYS A 41 -18.54 15.60 -13.72
CA CYS A 41 -18.92 15.78 -15.10
C CYS A 41 -19.25 17.26 -15.36
N PRO A 42 -18.61 17.94 -16.33
CA PRO A 42 -18.87 19.36 -16.61
C PRO A 42 -20.28 19.62 -17.18
N SER A 43 -20.98 18.58 -17.64
CA SER A 43 -22.31 18.68 -18.25
C SER A 43 -23.44 18.52 -17.23
N CYS A 44 -23.27 17.63 -16.24
CA CYS A 44 -24.33 17.29 -15.29
C CYS A 44 -23.92 17.35 -13.81
N ALA A 45 -22.69 17.80 -13.52
CA ALA A 45 -22.10 17.91 -12.17
C ALA A 45 -22.06 16.60 -11.36
N LYS A 46 -22.36 15.45 -11.98
CA LYS A 46 -22.29 14.16 -11.29
C LYS A 46 -20.86 13.63 -11.27
N THR A 47 -20.52 12.99 -10.17
CA THR A 47 -19.21 12.37 -9.92
C THR A 47 -19.03 11.15 -10.84
N ILE A 48 -17.95 11.16 -11.62
CA ILE A 48 -17.60 10.13 -12.61
C ILE A 48 -16.12 9.76 -12.50
N MET A 49 -15.76 8.55 -12.92
CA MET A 49 -14.36 8.10 -12.91
C MET A 49 -13.54 8.96 -13.90
N ALA A 50 -12.31 9.33 -13.56
CA ALA A 50 -11.51 10.27 -14.34
C ALA A 50 -11.09 9.68 -15.68
N ASP A 51 -10.91 8.35 -15.74
CA ASP A 51 -10.65 7.56 -16.93
C ASP A 51 -11.90 7.34 -17.80
N THR A 52 -13.10 7.68 -17.31
CA THR A 52 -14.30 7.47 -18.10
C THR A 52 -14.30 8.37 -19.33
N VAL A 53 -14.64 7.79 -20.48
CA VAL A 53 -14.76 8.49 -21.77
C VAL A 53 -16.11 9.15 -21.91
N VAL A 54 -17.14 8.53 -21.34
CA VAL A 54 -18.55 8.92 -21.49
C VAL A 54 -19.20 8.92 -20.12
N CYS A 55 -19.86 10.02 -19.77
CA CYS A 55 -20.61 10.11 -18.53
C CYS A 55 -21.82 9.15 -18.56
N LYS A 56 -21.85 8.17 -17.66
CA LYS A 56 -22.96 7.21 -17.52
C LYS A 56 -24.32 7.85 -17.18
N TYR A 57 -24.34 9.11 -16.75
CA TYR A 57 -25.56 9.77 -16.31
C TYR A 57 -26.21 10.65 -17.39
N CYS A 58 -25.40 11.36 -18.18
CA CYS A 58 -25.89 12.28 -19.21
C CYS A 58 -25.47 11.88 -20.64
N GLY A 59 -24.62 10.86 -20.80
CA GLY A 59 -24.11 10.43 -22.10
C GLY A 59 -23.10 11.38 -22.74
N THR A 60 -22.71 12.48 -22.07
CA THR A 60 -21.72 13.42 -22.61
C THR A 60 -20.31 12.83 -22.52
N PHE A 61 -19.52 13.00 -23.58
CA PHE A 61 -18.11 12.61 -23.60
C PHE A 61 -17.29 13.50 -22.64
N VAL A 62 -16.23 12.98 -22.00
CA VAL A 62 -15.46 13.68 -20.96
C VAL A 62 -13.94 13.48 -21.07
N CYS A 63 -13.47 12.79 -22.12
CA CYS A 63 -12.05 12.51 -22.36
C CYS A 63 -11.20 13.74 -22.70
N TYR A 64 -11.80 14.80 -23.22
CA TYR A 64 -11.07 15.94 -23.79
C TYR A 64 -10.60 16.99 -22.78
N PHE A 65 -10.90 16.84 -21.49
CA PHE A 65 -10.72 17.96 -20.55
C PHE A 65 -9.29 18.13 -19.99
N TRP A 66 -8.36 17.21 -20.24
CA TRP A 66 -6.95 17.37 -19.80
C TRP A 66 -6.10 18.25 -20.72
N PHE A 67 -6.70 18.86 -21.76
CA PHE A 67 -6.03 19.78 -22.69
C PHE A 67 -6.47 21.23 -22.46
N LYS A 68 -6.34 21.75 -21.24
CA LYS A 68 -6.54 23.17 -20.96
C LYS A 68 -5.49 23.68 -19.96
N SER A 69 -4.42 24.21 -20.58
CA SER A 69 -3.38 25.17 -20.16
C SER A 69 -2.99 25.28 -18.69
#